data_AF-A0A2X1A8N9-F1
#
_entry.id   AF-A0A2X1A8N9-F1
#
_cell.length_a   1.000
_cell.length_b   1.000
_cell.length_c   1.000
_cell.angle_alpha   90.00
_cell.angle_beta   90.00
_cell.angle_gamma   90.00
#
_symmetry.space_group_name_H-M   'P 1'
#
loop_
_entity.id
_entity.type
_entity.pdbx_description
1 polymer ?
#
loop_
_entity_poly.entity_id
_entity_poly.type
_entity_poly.pdbx_seq_one_letter_code
_entity_poly.pdbx_strand_id
1 'polypeptide(L)'
;MEKIIDHKEFNITSLKFRNVSSTLLSATNDIEANRALKKFLHFIDNEPLISDFILRNNIKTFNIKEVLEESDYYTKFDIPLDDSEEVAFIYQLLQYVSKNNLRYSTVAGGYGTSKKFRDMIREFNREVTQILYSRINSYLRELEIKMGLNEKQGGIVINQGANGQLIMAKHGDVQATQNNNNASNNDELLGVIKTLIAELKANPISETELQEDILDDLSDLEEATQTGEQPRKSLVRRTLDKLKSINELSAEGTIIAMNVQRLITYLGQL
;
A
#
# COMPACT_ATOMS: atom_id res chain seq x y z
N MET A 1 10.77 3.65 -23.06
CA MET A 1 9.44 3.05 -22.76
C MET A 1 9.19 3.29 -21.28
N GLU A 2 8.24 4.16 -20.95
CA GLU A 2 7.77 4.31 -19.56
C GLU A 2 7.15 2.98 -19.13
N LYS A 3 7.79 2.29 -18.20
CA LYS A 3 7.25 1.10 -17.59
C LYS A 3 6.17 1.58 -16.63
N ILE A 4 4.90 1.31 -16.93
CA ILE A 4 3.80 1.52 -15.99
C ILE A 4 4.01 0.51 -14.86
N ILE A 5 4.32 0.99 -13.66
CA ILE A 5 4.55 0.15 -12.49
C ILE A 5 3.29 0.22 -11.64
N ASP A 6 2.77 -0.95 -11.26
CA ASP A 6 1.61 -1.04 -10.39
C ASP A 6 1.94 -0.52 -8.98
N HIS A 7 1.03 0.27 -8.41
CA HIS A 7 1.20 0.92 -7.11
C HIS A 7 1.44 -0.10 -5.97
N LYS A 8 0.76 -1.25 -6.02
CA LYS A 8 0.91 -2.30 -5.01
C LYS A 8 2.25 -3.00 -5.16
N GLU A 9 2.67 -3.31 -6.39
CA GLU A 9 4.00 -3.88 -6.67
C GLU A 9 5.14 -2.95 -6.23
N PHE A 10 5.01 -1.64 -6.46
CA PHE A 10 5.97 -0.66 -5.98
C PHE A 10 6.06 -0.65 -4.45
N ASN A 11 4.92 -0.63 -3.75
CA ASN A 11 4.88 -0.64 -2.29
C ASN A 11 5.51 -1.91 -1.70
N ILE A 12 5.27 -3.06 -2.32
CA ILE A 12 5.90 -4.33 -1.94
C ILE A 12 7.42 -4.25 -2.13
N THR A 13 7.88 -3.69 -3.26
CA THR A 13 9.30 -3.50 -3.57
C THR A 13 9.97 -2.60 -2.52
N SER A 14 9.37 -1.44 -2.23
CA SER A 14 9.85 -0.49 -1.23
C SER A 14 9.89 -1.11 0.18
N LEU A 15 8.88 -1.91 0.55
CA LEU A 15 8.87 -2.65 1.81
C LEU A 15 9.98 -3.70 1.88
N LYS A 16 10.14 -4.54 0.86
CA LYS A 16 11.19 -5.56 0.81
C LYS A 16 12.58 -4.93 0.89
N PHE A 17 12.80 -3.82 0.17
CA PHE A 17 14.03 -3.05 0.24
C PHE A 17 14.36 -2.60 1.66
N ARG A 18 13.38 -1.99 2.36
CA ARG A 18 13.54 -1.57 3.76
C ARG A 18 13.89 -2.75 4.66
N ASN A 19 13.25 -3.91 4.47
CA ASN A 19 13.48 -5.09 5.31
C ASN A 19 14.89 -5.67 5.13
N VAL A 20 15.35 -5.86 3.89
CA VAL A 20 16.70 -6.39 3.64
C VAL A 20 17.78 -5.41 4.11
N SER A 21 17.55 -4.10 3.92
CA SER A 21 18.46 -3.04 4.37
C SER A 21 18.52 -2.98 5.88
N SER A 22 17.37 -2.96 6.56
CA SER A 22 17.29 -2.95 8.03
C SER A 22 18.03 -4.14 8.62
N THR A 23 17.89 -5.32 8.04
CA THR A 23 18.57 -6.54 8.51
C THR A 23 20.09 -6.40 8.43
N LEU A 24 20.62 -5.80 7.35
CA LEU A 24 22.05 -5.56 7.20
C LEU A 24 22.53 -4.47 8.17
N LEU A 25 21.83 -3.35 8.23
CA LEU A 25 22.18 -2.20 9.06
C LEU A 25 22.18 -2.55 10.56
N SER A 26 21.29 -3.45 11.00
CA SER A 26 21.19 -3.89 12.38
C SER A 26 22.11 -5.06 12.74
N ALA A 27 22.90 -5.60 11.80
CA ALA A 27 23.75 -6.76 12.07
C ALA A 27 24.82 -6.46 13.13
N THR A 28 25.07 -7.41 14.03
CA THR A 28 25.93 -7.20 15.21
C THR A 28 27.20 -8.05 15.22
N ASN A 29 27.32 -9.01 14.31
CA ASN A 29 28.48 -9.89 14.18
C ASN A 29 28.69 -10.30 12.71
N ASP A 30 29.85 -10.87 12.41
CA ASP A 30 30.24 -11.26 11.05
C ASP A 30 29.25 -12.25 10.40
N ILE A 31 28.78 -13.25 11.13
CA ILE A 31 27.88 -14.28 10.57
C ILE A 31 26.56 -13.64 10.12
N GLU A 32 25.97 -12.81 10.99
CA GLU A 32 24.77 -12.04 10.68
C GLU A 32 25.01 -11.08 9.52
N ALA A 33 26.09 -10.29 9.57
CA ALA A 33 26.39 -9.26 8.59
C ALA A 33 26.66 -9.86 7.21
N ASN A 34 27.48 -10.91 7.09
CA ASN A 34 27.73 -11.59 5.83
C ASN A 34 26.46 -12.21 5.23
N ARG A 35 25.59 -12.83 6.05
CA ARG A 35 24.31 -13.39 5.59
C ARG A 35 23.35 -12.29 5.14
N ALA A 36 23.25 -11.21 5.90
CA ALA A 36 22.41 -10.06 5.57
C ALA A 36 22.90 -9.34 4.31
N LEU A 37 24.21 -9.18 4.15
CA LEU A 37 24.86 -8.61 2.98
C LEU A 37 24.50 -9.40 1.72
N LYS A 38 24.61 -10.73 1.76
CA LYS A 38 24.23 -11.59 0.62
C LYS A 38 22.76 -11.40 0.22
N LYS A 39 21.86 -11.32 1.21
CA LYS A 39 20.43 -11.05 0.95
C LYS A 39 20.19 -9.66 0.38
N PHE A 40 20.87 -8.64 0.92
CA PHE A 40 20.78 -7.26 0.46
C PHE A 40 21.25 -7.14 -1.00
N LEU A 41 22.45 -7.63 -1.31
CA LEU A 41 23.00 -7.62 -2.67
C LEU A 41 22.12 -8.40 -3.64
N HIS A 42 21.71 -9.62 -3.27
CA HIS A 42 20.81 -10.41 -4.10
C HIS A 42 19.52 -9.64 -4.44
N PHE A 43 18.92 -8.96 -3.47
CA PHE A 43 17.71 -8.18 -3.71
C PHE A 43 17.97 -6.98 -4.63
N ILE A 44 18.98 -6.15 -4.36
CA ILE A 44 19.23 -4.95 -5.19
C ILE A 44 19.68 -5.29 -6.61
N ASP A 45 20.35 -6.43 -6.81
CA ASP A 45 20.81 -6.89 -8.13
C ASP A 45 19.65 -7.45 -8.97
N ASN A 46 18.66 -8.08 -8.33
CA ASN A 46 17.58 -8.80 -9.02
C ASN A 46 16.24 -8.04 -9.07
N GLU A 47 16.08 -6.98 -8.28
CA GLU A 47 14.90 -6.12 -8.33
C GLU A 47 15.09 -5.06 -9.44
N PRO A 48 14.36 -5.12 -10.57
CA PRO A 48 14.69 -4.33 -11.77
C PRO A 48 14.74 -2.81 -11.53
N LEU A 49 13.86 -2.28 -10.68
CA LEU A 49 13.82 -0.87 -10.34
C LEU A 49 15.10 -0.39 -9.65
N ILE A 50 15.62 -1.21 -8.74
CA ILE A 50 16.79 -0.87 -7.93
C ILE A 50 18.06 -1.19 -8.71
N SER A 51 18.10 -2.31 -9.41
CA SER A 51 19.22 -2.72 -10.25
C SER A 51 19.52 -1.67 -11.32
N ASP A 52 18.49 -1.13 -11.98
CA ASP A 52 18.63 -0.05 -12.94
C ASP A 52 19.15 1.26 -12.29
N PHE A 53 18.69 1.60 -11.08
CA PHE A 53 19.26 2.72 -10.32
C PHE A 53 20.74 2.52 -10.03
N ILE A 54 21.14 1.31 -9.59
CA ILE A 54 22.53 0.97 -9.31
C ILE A 54 23.36 1.09 -10.59
N LEU A 55 22.92 0.53 -11.71
CA LEU A 55 23.64 0.59 -12.99
C LEU A 55 23.84 2.04 -13.47
N ARG A 56 22.81 2.88 -13.34
CA ARG A 56 22.89 4.30 -13.73
C ARG A 56 23.85 5.12 -12.86
N ASN A 57 24.06 4.72 -11.60
CA ASN A 57 24.96 5.41 -10.67
C ASN A 57 26.33 4.74 -10.52
N ASN A 58 26.50 3.50 -10.99
CA ASN A 58 27.77 2.79 -10.96
C ASN A 58 28.71 3.27 -12.09
N ILE A 59 28.97 4.58 -12.12
CA ILE A 59 29.60 5.30 -13.24
C ILE A 59 31.12 5.14 -13.30
N LYS A 60 31.74 4.64 -12.23
CA LYS A 60 33.19 4.54 -12.08
C LYS A 60 33.56 3.19 -11.49
N THR A 61 34.52 2.50 -12.09
CA THR A 61 35.05 1.24 -11.54
C THR A 61 36.17 1.55 -10.55
N PHE A 62 36.04 1.03 -9.32
CA PHE A 62 37.03 1.17 -8.27
C PHE A 62 37.80 -0.15 -8.12
N ASN A 63 39.13 -0.06 -7.96
CA ASN A 63 39.94 -1.21 -7.61
C ASN A 63 39.83 -1.49 -6.11
N ILE A 64 38.72 -2.12 -5.69
CA ILE A 64 38.46 -2.38 -4.27
C ILE A 64 39.56 -3.22 -3.64
N LYS A 65 40.19 -4.12 -4.39
CA LYS A 65 41.31 -4.92 -3.88
C LYS A 65 42.46 -4.01 -3.43
N GLU A 66 42.89 -3.10 -4.29
CA GLU A 66 43.96 -2.13 -4.00
C GLU A 66 43.56 -1.21 -2.84
N VAL A 67 42.32 -0.70 -2.82
CA VAL A 67 41.80 0.09 -1.70
C VAL A 67 41.93 -0.65 -0.36
N LEU A 68 41.66 -1.97 -0.33
CA LEU A 68 41.80 -2.77 0.88
C LEU A 68 43.25 -3.14 1.22
N GLU A 69 44.13 -3.22 0.22
CA GLU A 69 45.56 -3.51 0.42
C GLU A 69 46.35 -2.26 0.88
N GLU A 70 45.93 -1.07 0.43
CA GLU A 70 46.53 0.21 0.82
C GLU A 70 45.94 0.78 2.12
N SER A 71 44.72 0.37 2.49
CA SER A 71 44.09 0.82 3.73
C SER A 71 44.60 0.03 4.94
N ASP A 72 45.10 0.74 5.95
CA ASP A 72 45.30 0.16 7.27
C ASP A 72 43.96 -0.30 7.87
N TYR A 73 43.99 -1.40 8.64
CA TYR A 73 42.78 -1.99 9.25
C TYR A 73 41.98 -1.00 10.12
N TYR A 74 42.64 0.03 10.67
CA TYR A 74 42.02 1.04 11.53
C TYR A 74 41.71 2.36 10.82
N THR A 75 41.86 2.42 9.51
CA THR A 75 41.61 3.61 8.69
C THR A 75 40.21 3.53 8.08
N LYS A 76 39.52 4.67 8.04
CA LYS A 76 38.23 4.80 7.35
C LYS A 76 38.45 4.95 5.86
N PHE A 77 37.53 4.44 5.06
CA PHE A 77 37.57 4.66 3.62
C PHE A 77 37.32 6.13 3.27
N ASP A 78 38.07 6.62 2.30
CA ASP A 78 37.80 7.89 1.64
C ASP A 78 36.68 7.68 0.62
N ILE A 79 35.44 7.96 1.04
CA ILE A 79 34.26 7.81 0.20
C ILE A 79 34.16 9.05 -0.71
N PRO A 80 33.96 8.88 -2.04
CA PRO A 80 33.78 10.01 -2.94
C PRO A 80 32.64 10.94 -2.50
N LEU A 81 32.72 12.23 -2.83
CA LEU A 81 31.68 13.21 -2.47
C LEU A 81 30.54 13.32 -3.50
N ASP A 82 30.74 12.81 -4.71
CA ASP A 82 29.72 12.79 -5.76
C ASP A 82 28.71 11.67 -5.48
N ASP A 83 27.42 11.98 -5.55
CA ASP A 83 26.32 11.06 -5.22
C ASP A 83 26.38 9.74 -6.01
N SER A 84 26.73 9.79 -7.30
CA SER A 84 26.85 8.60 -8.13
C SER A 84 28.14 7.84 -7.82
N GLU A 85 29.27 8.54 -7.64
CA GLU A 85 30.52 7.89 -7.21
C GLU A 85 30.40 7.24 -5.82
N GLU A 86 29.66 7.81 -4.87
CA GLU A 86 29.33 7.19 -3.57
C GLU A 86 28.64 5.84 -3.76
N VAL A 87 27.58 5.82 -4.58
CA VAL A 87 26.83 4.59 -4.88
C VAL A 87 27.75 3.57 -5.53
N ALA A 88 28.54 3.99 -6.54
CA ALA A 88 29.48 3.14 -7.25
C ALA A 88 30.50 2.49 -6.30
N PHE A 89 31.16 3.31 -5.47
CA PHE A 89 32.19 2.86 -4.53
C PHE A 89 31.62 1.88 -3.50
N ILE A 90 30.55 2.26 -2.80
CA ILE A 90 29.98 1.45 -1.71
C ILE A 90 29.41 0.15 -2.26
N TYR A 91 28.71 0.19 -3.39
CA TYR A 91 28.18 -1.01 -4.03
C TYR A 91 29.30 -1.98 -4.42
N GLN A 92 30.38 -1.49 -5.03
CA GLN A 92 31.53 -2.32 -5.41
C GLN A 92 32.26 -2.88 -4.18
N LEU A 93 32.43 -2.08 -3.12
CA LEU A 93 33.01 -2.51 -1.84
C LEU A 93 32.22 -3.69 -1.25
N LEU A 94 30.90 -3.52 -1.12
CA LEU A 94 30.00 -4.53 -0.58
C LEU A 94 29.97 -5.79 -1.45
N GLN A 95 29.94 -5.65 -2.78
CA GLN A 95 30.06 -6.77 -3.71
C GLN A 95 31.38 -7.52 -3.54
N TYR A 96 32.49 -6.80 -3.40
CA TYR A 96 33.81 -7.41 -3.23
C TYR A 96 33.90 -8.24 -1.94
N VAL A 97 33.39 -7.71 -0.83
CA VAL A 97 33.29 -8.42 0.46
C VAL A 97 32.48 -9.70 0.30
N SER A 98 31.32 -9.63 -0.36
CA SER A 98 30.43 -10.78 -0.55
C SER A 98 31.04 -11.85 -1.47
N LYS A 99 31.57 -11.44 -2.64
CA LYS A 99 32.12 -12.34 -3.66
C LYS A 99 33.36 -13.09 -3.17
N ASN A 100 34.20 -12.42 -2.38
CA ASN A 100 35.43 -13.02 -1.84
C ASN A 100 35.22 -13.69 -0.47
N ASN A 101 33.97 -13.75 0.03
CA ASN A 101 33.64 -14.27 1.37
C ASN A 101 34.50 -13.68 2.49
N LEU A 102 34.83 -12.39 2.40
CA LEU A 102 35.57 -11.71 3.45
C LEU A 102 34.69 -11.56 4.68
N ARG A 103 35.28 -11.63 5.87
CA ARG A 103 34.57 -11.24 7.10
C ARG A 103 34.17 -9.78 6.97
N TYR A 104 32.93 -9.46 7.26
CA TYR A 104 32.41 -8.08 7.21
C TYR A 104 33.22 -7.14 8.12
N SER A 105 33.71 -7.64 9.26
CA SER A 105 34.61 -6.93 10.17
C SER A 105 35.92 -6.47 9.53
N THR A 106 36.36 -7.11 8.43
CA THR A 106 37.58 -6.72 7.69
C THR A 106 37.47 -5.31 7.12
N VAL A 107 36.30 -4.93 6.65
CA VAL A 107 36.04 -3.57 6.12
C VAL A 107 35.51 -2.62 7.18
N ALA A 108 35.05 -3.14 8.31
CA ALA A 108 34.49 -2.36 9.40
C ALA A 108 35.53 -1.89 10.45
N GLY A 109 36.76 -2.43 10.39
CA GLY A 109 37.80 -2.25 11.41
C GLY A 109 38.08 -0.80 11.80
N GLY A 110 38.16 0.10 10.83
CA GLY A 110 38.46 1.53 11.03
C GLY A 110 37.31 2.38 11.55
N TYR A 111 36.11 1.82 11.69
CA TYR A 111 34.91 2.56 12.08
C TYR A 111 34.56 2.40 13.56
N GLY A 112 35.01 1.32 14.19
CA GLY A 112 34.69 1.04 15.59
C GLY A 112 35.39 1.98 16.56
N THR A 113 34.64 2.47 17.56
CA THR A 113 35.22 3.20 18.70
C THR A 113 35.87 2.26 19.73
N SER A 114 35.75 0.95 19.55
CA SER A 114 36.29 -0.09 20.43
C SER A 114 36.84 -1.27 19.62
N LYS A 115 37.58 -2.16 20.28
CA LYS A 115 38.11 -3.40 19.66
C LYS A 115 37.03 -4.48 19.42
N LYS A 116 35.76 -4.22 19.74
CA LYS A 116 34.68 -5.20 19.58
C LYS A 116 34.14 -5.16 18.15
N PHE A 117 34.09 -6.33 17.50
CA PHE A 117 33.54 -6.45 16.13
C PHE A 117 32.13 -5.90 16.00
N ARG A 118 31.29 -6.06 17.02
CA ARG A 118 29.95 -5.47 17.03
C ARG A 118 29.98 -3.96 16.85
N ASP A 119 30.86 -3.26 17.57
CA ASP A 119 30.91 -1.80 17.52
C ASP A 119 31.50 -1.36 16.17
N MET A 120 32.52 -2.05 15.66
CA MET A 120 33.05 -1.86 14.30
C MET A 120 31.97 -1.98 13.23
N ILE A 121 31.25 -3.10 13.21
CA ILE A 121 30.20 -3.39 12.21
C ILE A 121 29.07 -2.37 12.28
N ARG A 122 28.63 -2.02 13.50
CA ARG A 122 27.57 -1.03 13.70
C ARG A 122 27.97 0.35 13.14
N GLU A 123 29.16 0.82 13.48
CA GLU A 123 29.61 2.14 13.00
C GLU A 123 29.92 2.15 11.50
N PHE A 124 30.47 1.07 10.94
CA PHE A 124 30.62 0.92 9.50
C PHE A 124 29.26 0.97 8.79
N ASN A 125 28.26 0.26 9.31
CA ASN A 125 26.92 0.31 8.73
C ASN A 125 26.31 1.71 8.81
N ARG A 126 26.49 2.41 9.93
CA ARG A 126 25.99 3.78 10.15
C ARG A 126 26.64 4.80 9.22
N GLU A 127 27.94 4.67 8.96
CA GLU A 127 28.71 5.66 8.20
C GLU A 127 28.85 5.32 6.72
N VAL A 128 28.80 4.04 6.33
CA VAL A 128 29.05 3.58 4.96
C VAL A 128 27.79 2.97 4.35
N THR A 129 27.32 1.84 4.87
CA THR A 129 26.17 1.11 4.29
C THR A 129 24.90 1.97 4.26
N GLN A 130 24.71 2.82 5.27
CA GLN A 130 23.59 3.75 5.38
C GLN A 130 23.52 4.74 4.21
N ILE A 131 24.66 5.13 3.63
CA ILE A 131 24.71 6.04 2.48
C ILE A 131 24.02 5.36 1.29
N LEU A 132 24.46 4.16 0.90
CA LEU A 132 23.86 3.41 -0.21
C LEU A 132 22.37 3.16 0.02
N TYR A 133 21.97 2.76 1.24
CA TYR A 133 20.56 2.62 1.59
C TYR A 133 19.80 3.93 1.36
N SER A 134 20.33 5.06 1.82
CA SER A 134 19.67 6.36 1.76
C SER A 134 19.52 6.85 0.31
N ARG A 135 20.50 6.59 -0.55
CA ARG A 135 20.46 6.91 -1.98
C ARG A 135 19.36 6.15 -2.71
N ILE A 136 19.30 4.82 -2.53
CA ILE A 136 18.24 3.98 -3.11
C ILE A 136 16.87 4.37 -2.52
N ASN A 137 16.78 4.58 -1.20
CA ASN A 137 15.52 4.97 -0.55
C ASN A 137 15.00 6.32 -1.05
N SER A 138 15.89 7.29 -1.29
CA SER A 138 15.52 8.60 -1.82
C SER A 138 15.02 8.48 -3.26
N TYR A 139 15.69 7.68 -4.10
CA TYR A 139 15.20 7.36 -5.44
C TYR A 139 13.82 6.73 -5.43
N LEU A 140 13.57 5.74 -4.56
CA LEU A 140 12.24 5.15 -4.41
C LEU A 140 11.22 6.21 -3.97
N ARG A 141 11.54 7.08 -3.00
CA ARG A 141 10.65 8.18 -2.59
C ARG A 141 10.35 9.16 -3.72
N GLU A 142 11.33 9.50 -4.55
CA GLU A 142 11.10 10.35 -5.73
C GLU A 142 10.14 9.69 -6.72
N LEU A 143 10.28 8.38 -6.96
CA LEU A 143 9.34 7.64 -7.79
C LEU A 143 7.94 7.63 -7.16
N GLU A 144 7.85 7.41 -5.85
CA GLU A 144 6.60 7.45 -5.09
C GLU A 144 5.86 8.79 -5.26
N ILE A 145 6.60 9.90 -5.19
CA ILE A 145 6.08 11.25 -5.46
C ILE A 145 5.64 11.38 -6.92
N LYS A 146 6.46 10.96 -7.89
CA LYS A 146 6.14 11.04 -9.33
C LYS A 146 4.92 10.20 -9.72
N MET A 147 4.66 9.10 -9.00
CA MET A 147 3.47 8.26 -9.18
C MET A 147 2.22 8.82 -8.48
N GLY A 148 2.33 9.92 -7.73
CA GLY A 148 1.20 10.49 -6.98
C GLY A 148 0.73 9.61 -5.82
N LEU A 149 1.58 8.71 -5.30
CA LEU A 149 1.22 7.81 -4.19
C LEU A 149 0.98 8.55 -2.87
N ASN A 150 1.63 9.71 -2.71
CA ASN A 150 1.52 10.60 -1.54
C ASN A 150 0.66 11.85 -1.79
N GLU A 151 0.19 12.07 -3.01
CA GLU A 151 -0.92 13.00 -3.21
C GLU A 151 -2.11 12.37 -2.48
N LYS A 152 -2.78 13.13 -1.60
CA LYS A 152 -3.96 12.65 -0.90
C LYS A 152 -4.88 12.05 -1.94
N GLN A 153 -4.95 10.71 -2.00
CA GLN A 153 -6.04 10.03 -2.67
C GLN A 153 -7.29 10.67 -2.09
N GLY A 154 -8.08 11.31 -2.95
CA GLY A 154 -9.21 12.16 -2.56
C GLY A 154 -9.91 11.53 -1.36
N GLY A 155 -9.80 12.20 -0.21
CA GLY A 155 -10.35 11.67 1.03
C GLY A 155 -11.84 11.43 0.82
N ILE A 156 -12.34 10.30 1.30
CA ILE A 156 -13.78 10.12 1.45
C ILE A 156 -14.21 11.18 2.47
N VAL A 157 -14.82 12.26 2.01
CA VAL A 157 -15.48 13.23 2.89
C VAL A 157 -16.87 12.69 3.14
N ILE A 158 -17.04 11.99 4.26
CA ILE A 158 -18.36 11.63 4.78
C ILE A 158 -18.86 12.85 5.55
N ASN A 159 -19.71 13.67 4.93
CA ASN A 159 -20.44 14.68 5.67
C ASN A 159 -21.58 14.00 6.43
N GLN A 160 -21.34 13.61 7.69
CA GLN A 160 -22.36 13.01 8.56
C GLN A 160 -23.35 14.08 9.04
N GLY A 161 -24.23 14.51 8.15
CA GLY A 161 -25.46 15.22 8.46
C GLY A 161 -26.65 14.48 7.86
N ALA A 162 -27.87 14.77 8.31
CA ALA A 162 -29.11 14.10 7.89
C ALA A 162 -29.35 14.08 6.36
N ASN A 163 -28.61 14.90 5.59
CA ASN A 163 -28.67 15.00 4.12
C ASN A 163 -27.27 14.84 3.48
N GLY A 164 -26.36 14.07 4.08
CA GLY A 164 -24.97 13.90 3.60
C GLY A 164 -24.89 13.27 2.21
N GLN A 165 -24.22 13.94 1.27
CA GLN A 165 -23.92 13.38 -0.05
C GLN A 165 -22.62 12.57 -0.04
N LEU A 166 -22.63 11.41 -0.69
CA LEU A 166 -21.43 10.63 -0.96
C LEU A 166 -20.81 11.11 -2.27
N ILE A 167 -19.75 11.91 -2.19
CA ILE A 167 -19.03 12.36 -3.40
C ILE A 167 -17.72 11.60 -3.50
N MET A 168 -17.60 10.80 -4.56
CA MET A 168 -16.42 9.98 -4.86
C MET A 168 -15.76 10.54 -6.11
N ALA A 169 -14.71 11.36 -5.94
CA ALA A 169 -13.90 11.84 -7.05
C ALA A 169 -12.53 11.16 -7.00
N LYS A 170 -12.18 10.44 -8.07
CA LYS A 170 -10.87 9.80 -8.17
C LYS A 170 -9.79 10.77 -8.67
N HIS A 171 -10.16 11.85 -9.38
CA HIS A 171 -9.33 13.02 -9.76
C HIS A 171 -10.20 14.28 -10.06
N GLY A 172 -9.69 15.50 -9.80
CA GLY A 172 -10.29 16.80 -10.20
C GLY A 172 -10.89 17.67 -9.07
N ASP A 173 -11.12 18.97 -9.34
CA ASP A 173 -11.88 19.87 -8.45
C ASP A 173 -13.37 19.49 -8.46
N VAL A 174 -13.95 19.32 -7.27
CA VAL A 174 -15.36 18.96 -7.09
C VAL A 174 -16.16 20.20 -6.72
N GLN A 175 -17.01 20.67 -7.65
CA GLN A 175 -18.07 21.63 -7.34
C GLN A 175 -19.38 20.87 -7.11
N ALA A 176 -19.84 20.82 -5.86
CA ALA A 176 -21.13 20.23 -5.49
C ALA A 176 -22.22 21.31 -5.54
N THR A 177 -23.25 21.11 -6.37
CA THR A 177 -24.48 21.93 -6.34
C THR A 177 -25.65 20.99 -6.04
N GLN A 178 -26.32 21.19 -4.89
CA GLN A 178 -27.46 20.38 -4.49
C GLN A 178 -28.76 21.00 -5.00
N ASN A 179 -29.53 20.24 -5.78
CA ASN A 179 -30.87 20.60 -6.22
C ASN A 179 -31.86 19.53 -5.73
N ASN A 180 -32.58 19.82 -4.63
CA ASN A 180 -33.60 18.92 -4.08
C ASN A 180 -34.91 19.05 -4.90
N ASN A 181 -35.02 18.30 -5.99
CA ASN A 181 -36.29 18.13 -6.72
C ASN A 181 -36.85 16.72 -6.50
N ASN A 182 -37.87 16.61 -5.66
CA ASN A 182 -38.52 15.37 -5.17
C ASN A 182 -39.32 14.55 -6.23
N ALA A 183 -39.14 14.76 -7.53
CA ALA A 183 -39.94 14.07 -8.55
C ALA A 183 -39.29 12.81 -9.15
N SER A 184 -37.96 12.65 -9.02
CA SER A 184 -37.20 11.55 -9.65
C SER A 184 -36.87 10.36 -8.73
N ASN A 185 -37.18 10.45 -7.42
CA ASN A 185 -36.75 9.47 -6.43
C ASN A 185 -37.53 8.14 -6.46
N ASN A 186 -38.79 8.13 -6.93
CA ASN A 186 -39.63 6.92 -6.89
C ASN A 186 -39.21 5.86 -7.93
N ASP A 187 -38.79 6.28 -9.13
CA ASP A 187 -38.34 5.35 -10.18
C ASP A 187 -37.01 4.69 -9.82
N GLU A 188 -36.09 5.45 -9.21
CA GLU A 188 -34.81 4.93 -8.72
C GLU A 188 -35.01 3.97 -7.53
N LEU A 189 -35.86 4.34 -6.57
CA LEU A 189 -36.24 3.48 -5.44
C LEU A 189 -36.85 2.16 -5.95
N LEU A 190 -37.77 2.26 -6.90
CA LEU A 190 -38.42 1.10 -7.51
C LEU A 190 -37.40 0.20 -8.22
N GLY A 191 -36.43 0.79 -8.93
CA GLY A 191 -35.34 0.07 -9.57
C GLY A 191 -34.46 -0.69 -8.56
N VAL A 192 -34.13 -0.08 -7.42
CA VAL A 192 -33.35 -0.71 -6.36
C VAL A 192 -34.11 -1.86 -5.70
N ILE A 193 -35.40 -1.67 -5.39
CA ILE A 193 -36.26 -2.71 -4.80
C ILE A 193 -36.35 -3.94 -5.73
N LYS A 194 -36.66 -3.72 -7.01
CA LYS A 194 -36.76 -4.80 -8.01
C LYS A 194 -35.46 -5.58 -8.17
N THR A 195 -34.33 -4.86 -8.20
CA THR A 195 -33.02 -5.50 -8.32
C THR A 195 -32.71 -6.35 -7.10
N LEU A 196 -33.02 -5.87 -5.89
CA LEU A 196 -32.79 -6.62 -4.66
C LEU A 196 -33.66 -7.88 -4.57
N ILE A 197 -34.93 -7.80 -4.98
CA ILE A 197 -35.82 -8.97 -5.07
C ILE A 197 -35.24 -10.03 -6.02
N ALA A 198 -34.75 -9.61 -7.19
CA ALA A 198 -34.16 -10.53 -8.18
C ALA A 198 -32.88 -11.20 -7.64
N GLU A 199 -32.01 -10.44 -7.00
CA GLU A 199 -30.76 -10.92 -6.42
C GLU A 199 -30.98 -11.92 -5.27
N LEU A 200 -31.91 -11.63 -4.36
CA LEU A 200 -32.25 -12.54 -3.26
C LEU A 200 -32.85 -13.86 -3.78
N LYS A 201 -33.66 -13.81 -4.85
CA LYS A 201 -34.19 -15.03 -5.49
C LYS A 201 -33.11 -15.85 -6.20
N ALA A 202 -32.15 -15.18 -6.85
CA ALA A 202 -31.06 -15.83 -7.57
C ALA A 202 -29.99 -16.41 -6.64
N ASN A 203 -29.79 -15.78 -5.48
CA ASN A 203 -28.79 -16.14 -4.48
C ASN A 203 -29.45 -16.32 -3.10
N PRO A 204 -30.05 -17.50 -2.83
CA PRO A 204 -30.71 -17.77 -1.56
C PRO A 204 -29.75 -17.65 -0.39
N ILE A 205 -30.19 -16.98 0.68
CA ILE A 205 -29.43 -16.89 1.93
C ILE A 205 -29.61 -18.17 2.74
N SER A 206 -28.66 -18.46 3.64
CA SER A 206 -28.72 -19.66 4.49
C SER A 206 -29.99 -19.77 5.35
N GLU A 207 -30.61 -18.64 5.68
CA GLU A 207 -31.80 -18.54 6.52
C GLU A 207 -33.07 -18.33 5.66
N THR A 208 -33.61 -19.43 5.14
CA THR A 208 -34.73 -19.43 4.18
C THR A 208 -35.99 -18.72 4.70
N GLU A 209 -36.31 -18.83 6.00
CA GLU A 209 -37.48 -18.15 6.58
C GLU A 209 -37.29 -16.62 6.59
N LEU A 210 -36.11 -16.15 7.00
CA LEU A 210 -35.76 -14.71 6.97
C LEU A 210 -35.76 -14.16 5.53
N GLN A 211 -35.37 -14.99 4.56
CA GLN A 211 -35.36 -14.60 3.15
C GLN A 211 -36.76 -14.31 2.61
N GLU A 212 -37.69 -15.26 2.80
CA GLU A 212 -39.08 -15.11 2.39
C GLU A 212 -39.71 -13.89 3.08
N ASP A 213 -39.45 -13.73 4.38
CA ASP A 213 -39.89 -12.58 5.17
C ASP A 213 -39.38 -11.22 4.66
N ILE A 214 -38.21 -11.18 4.03
CA ILE A 214 -37.64 -9.96 3.42
C ILE A 214 -38.22 -9.75 2.03
N LEU A 215 -38.42 -10.82 1.26
CA LEU A 215 -39.04 -10.74 -0.06
C LEU A 215 -40.48 -10.24 0.00
N ASP A 216 -41.25 -10.67 1.00
CA ASP A 216 -42.60 -10.17 1.26
C ASP A 216 -42.57 -8.67 1.59
N ASP A 217 -41.71 -8.27 2.53
CA ASP A 217 -41.55 -6.87 2.93
C ASP A 217 -41.09 -5.98 1.75
N LEU A 218 -40.21 -6.48 0.88
CA LEU A 218 -39.76 -5.76 -0.32
C LEU A 218 -40.86 -5.66 -1.39
N SER A 219 -41.70 -6.68 -1.52
CA SER A 219 -42.83 -6.68 -2.45
C SER A 219 -43.90 -5.67 -2.02
N ASP A 220 -44.20 -5.59 -0.72
CA ASP A 220 -45.08 -4.57 -0.16
C ASP A 220 -44.54 -3.14 -0.38
N LEU A 221 -43.21 -2.96 -0.23
CA LEU A 221 -42.54 -1.68 -0.54
C LEU A 221 -42.59 -1.35 -2.03
N GLU A 222 -42.43 -2.36 -2.89
CA GLU A 222 -42.52 -2.22 -4.34
C GLU A 222 -43.92 -1.72 -4.73
N GLU A 223 -44.97 -2.37 -4.24
CA GLU A 223 -46.36 -2.04 -4.54
C GLU A 223 -46.70 -0.61 -4.08
N ALA A 224 -46.35 -0.25 -2.84
CA ALA A 224 -46.57 1.11 -2.33
C ALA A 224 -45.84 2.15 -3.19
N THR A 225 -44.59 1.87 -3.58
CA THR A 225 -43.80 2.80 -4.41
C THR A 225 -44.36 2.93 -5.83
N GLN A 226 -44.90 1.85 -6.41
CA GLN A 226 -45.53 1.85 -7.74
C GLN A 226 -46.85 2.62 -7.78
N THR A 227 -47.66 2.53 -6.72
CA THR A 227 -48.94 3.24 -6.62
C THR A 227 -48.78 4.71 -6.25
N GLY A 228 -47.55 5.15 -5.98
CA GLY A 228 -47.23 6.51 -5.52
C GLY A 228 -47.61 6.74 -4.05
N GLU A 229 -47.97 5.67 -3.33
CA GLU A 229 -48.23 5.72 -1.91
C GLU A 229 -46.91 5.73 -1.12
N GLN A 230 -46.88 6.50 -0.04
CA GLN A 230 -45.72 6.49 0.86
C GLN A 230 -45.74 5.19 1.68
N PRO A 231 -44.66 4.39 1.66
CA PRO A 231 -44.59 3.18 2.46
C PRO A 231 -44.83 3.44 3.95
N ARG A 232 -45.54 2.53 4.62
CA ARG A 232 -45.80 2.68 6.06
C ARG A 232 -44.49 2.69 6.84
N LYS A 233 -44.29 3.66 7.73
CA LYS A 233 -43.08 3.77 8.58
C LYS A 233 -42.74 2.49 9.34
N SER A 234 -43.75 1.72 9.75
CA SER A 234 -43.56 0.41 10.40
C SER A 234 -42.99 -0.65 9.46
N LEU A 235 -43.41 -0.67 8.20
CA LEU A 235 -42.90 -1.56 7.15
C LEU A 235 -41.44 -1.20 6.87
N VAL A 236 -41.18 0.07 6.58
CA VAL A 236 -39.83 0.60 6.33
C VAL A 236 -38.86 0.21 7.45
N ARG A 237 -39.24 0.45 8.71
CA ARG A 237 -38.40 0.12 9.88
C ARG A 237 -38.14 -1.38 10.00
N ARG A 238 -39.18 -2.22 9.83
CA ARG A 238 -39.04 -3.68 9.92
C ARG A 238 -38.12 -4.21 8.82
N THR A 239 -38.31 -3.76 7.57
CA THR A 239 -37.45 -4.16 6.45
C THR A 239 -36.00 -3.74 6.69
N LEU A 240 -35.76 -2.53 7.20
CA LEU A 240 -34.43 -2.05 7.55
C LEU A 240 -33.75 -2.93 8.62
N ASP A 241 -34.48 -3.32 9.66
CA ASP A 241 -33.94 -4.14 10.74
C ASP A 241 -33.61 -5.57 10.25
N LYS A 242 -34.46 -6.16 9.40
CA LYS A 242 -34.22 -7.47 8.76
C LYS A 242 -33.05 -7.44 7.76
N LEU A 243 -32.94 -6.38 6.95
CA LEU A 243 -31.82 -6.23 6.01
C LEU A 243 -30.48 -6.04 6.73
N LYS A 244 -30.47 -5.43 7.91
CA LYS A 244 -29.25 -5.31 8.73
C LYS A 244 -28.83 -6.63 9.39
N SER A 245 -29.76 -7.56 9.61
CA SER A 245 -29.47 -8.84 10.28
C SER A 245 -28.89 -9.92 9.35
N ILE A 246 -28.94 -9.75 8.03
CA ILE A 246 -28.34 -10.72 7.10
C ILE A 246 -26.80 -10.60 7.16
N ASN A 247 -26.16 -11.55 7.84
CA ASN A 247 -24.71 -11.58 8.05
C ASN A 247 -23.90 -11.89 6.75
N GLU A 248 -24.53 -12.45 5.71
CA GLU A 248 -23.92 -12.69 4.39
C GLU A 248 -23.75 -11.40 3.55
N LEU A 249 -24.41 -10.29 3.92
CA LEU A 249 -24.19 -8.98 3.32
C LEU A 249 -22.86 -8.32 3.75
N SER A 250 -22.13 -8.95 4.69
CA SER A 250 -20.83 -8.49 5.18
C SER A 250 -19.67 -8.70 4.19
N ALA A 251 -19.90 -9.38 3.06
CA ALA A 251 -18.95 -9.39 1.96
C ALA A 251 -18.97 -8.02 1.24
N GLU A 252 -18.19 -7.08 1.77
CA GLU A 252 -17.93 -5.78 1.17
C GLU A 252 -17.61 -5.95 -0.33
N GLY A 253 -18.39 -5.31 -1.19
CA GLY A 253 -18.17 -5.30 -2.65
C GLY A 253 -19.10 -6.22 -3.49
N THR A 254 -20.03 -6.96 -2.88
CA THR A 254 -21.06 -7.70 -3.63
C THR A 254 -22.20 -6.78 -4.11
N ILE A 255 -22.83 -7.13 -5.24
CA ILE A 255 -23.98 -6.38 -5.80
C ILE A 255 -25.14 -6.31 -4.79
N ILE A 256 -25.36 -7.39 -4.02
CA ILE A 256 -26.38 -7.46 -2.98
C ILE A 256 -26.09 -6.44 -1.87
N ALA A 257 -24.86 -6.40 -1.34
CA ALA A 257 -24.47 -5.43 -0.31
C ALA A 257 -24.62 -3.98 -0.80
N MET A 258 -24.26 -3.71 -2.06
CA MET A 258 -24.42 -2.38 -2.66
C MET A 258 -25.89 -1.97 -2.78
N ASN A 259 -26.77 -2.88 -3.21
CA ASN A 259 -28.20 -2.59 -3.38
C ASN A 259 -28.92 -2.49 -2.04
N VAL A 260 -28.55 -3.30 -1.04
CA VAL A 260 -29.07 -3.15 0.33
C VAL A 260 -28.67 -1.81 0.92
N GLN A 261 -27.41 -1.38 0.76
CA GLN A 261 -26.98 -0.08 1.28
C GLN A 261 -27.70 1.09 0.60
N ARG A 262 -27.96 1.00 -0.71
CA ARG A 262 -28.79 1.97 -1.43
C ARG A 262 -30.21 2.01 -0.87
N LEU A 263 -30.85 0.85 -0.72
CA LEU A 263 -32.20 0.78 -0.18
C LEU A 263 -32.28 1.33 1.25
N ILE A 264 -31.32 0.98 2.12
CA ILE A 264 -31.22 1.53 3.48
C ILE A 264 -31.10 3.06 3.45
N THR A 265 -30.35 3.60 2.49
CA THR A 265 -30.15 5.05 2.32
C THR A 265 -31.46 5.74 1.91
N TYR A 266 -32.20 5.19 0.93
CA TYR A 266 -33.49 5.75 0.52
C TYR A 266 -34.54 5.62 1.62
N LEU A 267 -34.67 4.44 2.22
CA LEU A 267 -35.65 4.18 3.28
C LEU A 267 -35.38 5.00 4.55
N GLY A 268 -34.13 5.34 4.84
CA GLY A 268 -33.77 6.24 5.94
C GLY A 268 -34.14 7.71 5.71
N GLN A 269 -34.52 8.08 4.49
CA GLN A 269 -34.96 9.45 4.12
C GLN A 269 -36.49 9.63 4.17
N LEU A 270 -37.26 8.54 4.30
CA LEU A 270 -38.74 8.52 4.42
C LEU A 270 -39.21 8.69 5.87
#